data_AF-A0A815P3P3-F1
#
_entry.id   AF-A0A815P3P3-F1
#
_cell.length_a   1.000
_cell.length_b   1.000
_cell.length_c   1.000
_cell.angle_alpha   90.00
_cell.angle_beta   90.00
_cell.angle_gamma   90.00
#
_symmetry.space_group_name_H-M   'P 1'
#
loop_
_entity.id
_entity.type
_entity.pdbx_description
1 polymer ?
#
loop_
_entity_poly.entity_id
_entity_poly.type
_entity_poly.pdbx_seq_one_letter_code
_entity_poly.pdbx_strand_id
1 'polypeptide(L)'
;MATNHQTVSRSLLPNTERERDALLTIRQLEKRLHQVIRKVDAPFISRHNEFSNVYNELVNDKNTYEQAFNAEKRRIQQHLQRVNQNIRSFSKDVRHLKPDLTMVNKIRNTIEEIEQTIYTSKEASRLKYEELIAEERLLSNEVQALSDKIDLWSTQRPGQQRTESVPPPSSARKFDNSNSNLLPEIIEYDRFLLEQGGMTGNWDDYDHGTFLRIRNKYKGQDKFIDDCIGFLPTKTRDQINEHEQWYRQFLSISNKRRLALKRWREERDQAKETILHEAEQAHNTIKEIDETIQRAQTKEQERIRA
;
A
#
# COMPACT_ATOMS: atom_id res chain seq x y z
N MET A 1 90.32 -43.92 11.04
CA MET A 1 89.47 -44.28 12.20
C MET A 1 90.01 -43.46 13.37
N ALA A 2 89.30 -42.59 14.07
CA ALA A 2 87.88 -42.54 14.36
C ALA A 2 87.37 -41.09 14.45
N THR A 3 86.06 -41.01 14.31
CA THR A 3 85.17 -39.86 14.25
C THR A 3 85.10 -39.03 15.53
N ASN A 4 85.10 -37.73 15.29
CA ASN A 4 84.53 -36.64 16.07
C ASN A 4 83.15 -36.98 16.65
N HIS A 5 82.91 -36.77 17.96
CA HIS A 5 81.59 -36.46 18.50
C HIS A 5 81.73 -35.73 19.84
N GLN A 6 81.82 -34.41 19.74
CA GLN A 6 81.58 -33.50 20.84
C GLN A 6 80.07 -33.38 21.04
N THR A 7 79.55 -34.13 22.01
CA THR A 7 78.14 -34.08 22.41
C THR A 7 77.90 -32.76 23.13
N VAL A 8 77.40 -31.78 22.40
CA VAL A 8 76.86 -30.54 22.95
C VAL A 8 75.56 -30.91 23.68
N SER A 9 75.63 -30.96 25.01
CA SER A 9 74.46 -30.99 25.89
C SER A 9 73.62 -29.73 25.68
N ARG A 10 72.65 -29.80 24.76
CA ARG A 10 71.63 -28.77 24.58
C ARG A 10 70.43 -29.15 25.44
N SER A 11 70.28 -28.41 26.53
CA SER A 11 69.17 -28.45 27.49
C SER A 11 67.81 -28.58 26.80
N LEU A 12 67.20 -29.76 26.90
CA LEU A 12 65.79 -29.99 26.62
C LEU A 12 65.00 -29.60 27.87
N LEU A 13 64.32 -28.45 27.81
CA LEU A 13 63.10 -28.01 28.51
C LEU A 13 63.15 -26.47 28.65
N PRO A 14 62.32 -25.75 27.86
CA PRO A 14 61.05 -25.24 28.39
C PRO A 14 59.96 -25.16 27.28
N ASN A 15 59.08 -26.16 27.20
CA ASN A 15 57.99 -26.16 26.18
C ASN A 15 56.58 -26.09 26.79
N THR A 16 56.42 -26.51 28.06
CA THR A 16 55.09 -26.65 28.68
C THR A 16 54.48 -25.32 29.15
N GLU A 17 55.30 -24.33 29.51
CA GLU A 17 54.82 -23.02 29.99
C GLU A 17 54.36 -22.15 28.83
N ARG A 18 55.11 -22.13 27.72
CA ARG A 18 54.70 -21.49 26.46
C ARG A 18 53.45 -22.10 25.87
N GLU A 19 53.30 -23.42 25.98
CA GLU A 19 52.10 -24.14 25.51
C GLU A 19 50.87 -23.79 26.37
N ARG A 20 51.02 -23.67 27.69
CA ARG A 20 49.96 -23.18 28.59
C ARG A 20 49.56 -21.75 28.27
N ASP A 21 50.53 -20.85 28.07
CA ASP A 21 50.26 -19.46 27.70
C ASP A 21 49.58 -19.34 26.34
N ALA A 22 49.99 -20.16 25.36
CA ALA A 22 49.33 -20.23 24.06
C ALA A 22 47.87 -20.69 24.19
N LEU A 23 47.59 -21.72 25.01
CA LEU A 23 46.23 -22.20 25.26
C LEU A 23 45.35 -21.16 25.98
N LEU A 24 45.90 -20.43 26.95
CA LEU A 24 45.19 -19.34 27.61
C LEU A 24 44.87 -18.21 26.63
N THR A 25 45.82 -17.88 25.75
CA THR A 25 45.65 -16.86 24.71
C THR A 25 44.58 -17.28 23.69
N ILE A 26 44.59 -18.54 23.25
CA ILE A 26 43.56 -19.09 22.36
C ILE A 26 42.18 -18.98 23.00
N ARG A 27 42.02 -19.42 24.26
CA ARG A 27 40.74 -19.27 24.99
C ARG A 27 40.29 -17.82 25.11
N GLN A 28 41.23 -16.89 25.28
CA GLN A 28 40.92 -15.47 25.39
C GLN A 28 40.52 -14.88 24.02
N LEU A 29 41.14 -15.34 22.94
CA LEU A 29 40.75 -14.99 21.57
C LEU A 29 39.39 -15.59 21.20
N GLU A 30 39.09 -16.83 21.58
CA GLU A 30 37.77 -17.45 21.39
C GLU A 30 36.67 -16.65 22.10
N LYS A 31 36.91 -16.24 23.35
CA LYS A 31 35.97 -15.38 24.09
C LYS A 31 35.74 -14.04 23.38
N ARG A 32 36.81 -13.42 22.86
CA ARG A 32 36.72 -12.17 22.10
C ARG A 32 35.99 -12.36 20.77
N LEU A 33 36.24 -13.45 20.06
CA LEU A 33 35.54 -13.81 18.83
C LEU A 33 34.02 -13.95 19.07
N HIS A 34 33.63 -14.70 20.12
CA HIS A 34 32.22 -14.83 20.51
C HIS A 34 31.58 -13.50 20.93
N GLN A 35 32.34 -12.58 21.52
CA GLN A 35 31.83 -11.24 21.85
C GLN A 35 31.63 -10.39 20.59
N VAL A 36 32.54 -10.46 19.62
CA VAL A 36 32.42 -9.73 18.36
C VAL A 36 31.27 -10.27 17.52
N ILE A 37 31.15 -11.59 17.38
CA ILE A 37 30.03 -12.25 16.68
C ILE A 37 28.69 -11.79 17.28
N ARG A 38 28.53 -11.87 18.61
CA ARG A 38 27.30 -11.40 19.27
C ARG A 38 27.02 -9.91 19.06
N LYS A 39 28.05 -9.06 19.02
CA LYS A 39 27.88 -7.61 18.75
C LYS A 39 27.44 -7.33 17.32
N VAL A 40 27.83 -8.17 16.36
CA VAL A 40 27.42 -8.06 14.96
C VAL A 40 26.02 -8.64 14.75
N ASP A 41 25.71 -9.78 15.38
CA ASP A 41 24.44 -10.48 15.18
C ASP A 41 23.27 -9.84 15.95
N ALA A 42 23.51 -9.29 17.15
CA ALA A 42 22.44 -8.75 17.98
C ALA A 42 21.62 -7.63 17.31
N PRO A 43 22.23 -6.63 16.62
CA PRO A 43 21.48 -5.64 15.86
C PRO A 43 20.67 -6.23 14.71
N PHE A 44 21.20 -7.26 14.03
CA PHE A 44 20.51 -7.90 12.91
C PHE A 44 19.28 -8.68 13.41
N ILE A 45 19.43 -9.46 14.47
CA ILE A 45 18.33 -10.21 15.10
C ILE A 45 17.27 -9.23 15.64
N SER A 46 17.70 -8.14 16.30
CA SER A 46 16.79 -7.12 16.83
C SER A 46 15.96 -6.47 15.73
N ARG A 47 16.59 -6.04 14.63
CA ARG A 47 15.88 -5.44 13.49
C ARG A 47 14.98 -6.45 12.80
N HIS A 48 15.44 -7.69 12.62
CA HIS A 48 14.63 -8.76 12.04
C HIS A 48 13.34 -8.97 12.84
N ASN A 49 13.44 -9.01 14.17
CA ASN A 49 12.27 -9.13 15.03
C ASN A 49 11.36 -7.90 14.97
N GLU A 50 11.93 -6.69 14.90
CA GLU A 50 11.19 -5.44 14.73
C GLU A 50 10.40 -5.42 13.40
N PHE A 51 11.03 -5.78 12.29
CA PHE A 51 10.36 -5.94 11.00
C PHE A 51 9.28 -7.02 11.04
N SER A 52 9.54 -8.16 11.70
CA SER A 52 8.55 -9.22 11.87
C SER A 52 7.34 -8.73 12.67
N ASN A 53 7.55 -7.92 13.71
CA ASN A 53 6.47 -7.33 14.50
C ASN A 53 5.63 -6.36 13.68
N VAL A 54 6.25 -5.42 12.96
CA VAL A 54 5.55 -4.47 12.08
C VAL A 54 4.77 -5.20 10.98
N TYR A 55 5.35 -6.25 10.40
CA TYR A 55 4.65 -7.08 9.43
C TYR A 55 3.42 -7.78 10.04
N ASN A 56 3.56 -8.35 11.23
CA ASN A 56 2.45 -9.01 11.92
C ASN A 56 1.34 -8.01 12.32
N GLU A 57 1.70 -6.80 12.73
CA GLU A 57 0.77 -5.70 13.02
C GLU A 57 -0.01 -5.31 11.75
N LEU A 58 0.68 -5.11 10.63
CA LEU A 58 0.04 -4.78 9.35
C LEU A 58 -0.91 -5.89 8.86
N VAL A 59 -0.54 -7.16 9.07
CA VAL A 59 -1.41 -8.30 8.75
C VAL A 59 -2.65 -8.30 9.64
N ASN A 60 -2.50 -8.01 10.93
CA ASN A 60 -3.62 -7.90 11.86
C ASN A 60 -4.56 -6.74 11.50
N ASP A 61 -4.01 -5.59 11.15
CA ASP A 61 -4.80 -4.43 10.72
C ASP A 61 -5.59 -4.76 9.46
N LYS A 62 -4.92 -5.33 8.44
CA LYS A 62 -5.59 -5.79 7.22
C LYS A 62 -6.76 -6.74 7.52
N ASN A 63 -6.53 -7.75 8.36
CA ASN A 63 -7.57 -8.69 8.75
C ASN A 63 -8.74 -8.00 9.47
N THR A 64 -8.44 -7.01 10.32
CA THR A 64 -9.43 -6.22 11.05
C THR A 64 -10.30 -5.38 10.11
N TYR A 65 -9.68 -4.68 9.16
CA TYR A 65 -10.42 -3.95 8.12
C TYR A 65 -11.28 -4.87 7.26
N GLU A 66 -10.77 -6.04 6.88
CA GLU A 66 -11.51 -7.01 6.09
C GLU A 66 -12.73 -7.57 6.85
N GLN A 67 -12.58 -7.80 8.16
CA GLN A 67 -13.71 -8.20 9.02
C GLN A 67 -14.74 -7.07 9.14
N ALA A 68 -14.32 -5.83 9.39
CA ALA A 68 -15.19 -4.68 9.50
C ALA A 68 -15.97 -4.42 8.18
N PHE A 69 -15.27 -4.48 7.05
CA PHE A 69 -15.87 -4.35 5.72
C PHE A 69 -16.93 -5.42 5.47
N ASN A 70 -16.63 -6.68 5.77
CA ASN A 70 -17.58 -7.78 5.63
C ASN A 70 -18.77 -7.66 6.59
N ALA A 71 -18.56 -7.12 7.80
CA ALA A 71 -19.64 -6.84 8.73
C ALA A 71 -20.59 -5.75 8.18
N GLU A 72 -20.05 -4.65 7.66
CA GLU A 72 -20.88 -3.57 7.09
C GLU A 72 -21.62 -4.04 5.83
N LYS A 73 -20.95 -4.81 4.97
CA LYS A 73 -21.60 -5.44 3.81
C LYS A 73 -22.79 -6.29 4.22
N ARG A 74 -22.65 -7.14 5.26
CA ARG A 74 -23.77 -7.94 5.80
C ARG A 74 -24.88 -7.06 6.36
N ARG A 75 -24.53 -5.99 7.08
CA ARG A 75 -25.49 -5.03 7.65
C ARG A 75 -26.33 -4.37 6.56
N ILE A 76 -25.70 -3.90 5.49
CA ILE A 76 -26.36 -3.29 4.33
C ILE A 76 -27.26 -4.30 3.61
N GLN A 77 -26.78 -5.54 3.40
CA GLN A 77 -27.58 -6.61 2.80
C GLN A 77 -28.84 -6.92 3.61
N GLN A 78 -28.73 -7.01 4.94
CA GLN A 78 -29.87 -7.22 5.83
C GLN A 78 -30.86 -6.04 5.80
N HIS A 79 -30.36 -4.82 5.68
CA HIS A 79 -31.21 -3.64 5.55
C HIS A 79 -32.01 -3.67 4.23
N LEU A 80 -31.34 -3.96 3.11
CA LEU A 80 -31.98 -4.12 1.80
C LEU A 80 -33.03 -5.24 1.80
N GLN A 81 -32.77 -6.36 2.48
CA GLN A 81 -33.75 -7.44 2.62
C GLN A 81 -34.99 -6.98 3.38
N ARG A 82 -34.83 -6.24 4.49
CA ARG A 82 -35.95 -5.69 5.26
C ARG A 82 -36.77 -4.70 4.45
N VAL A 83 -36.11 -3.77 3.74
CA VAL A 83 -36.79 -2.81 2.85
C VAL A 83 -37.60 -3.54 1.78
N ASN A 84 -37.03 -4.56 1.14
CA ASN A 84 -37.73 -5.36 0.13
C ASN A 84 -38.93 -6.12 0.71
N GLN A 85 -38.82 -6.65 1.93
CA GLN A 85 -39.93 -7.30 2.62
C GLN A 85 -41.06 -6.31 2.93
N ASN A 86 -40.71 -5.12 3.42
CA ASN A 86 -41.68 -4.05 3.71
C ASN A 86 -42.40 -3.58 2.44
N ILE A 87 -41.67 -3.37 1.33
CA ILE A 87 -42.25 -3.00 0.03
C ILE A 87 -43.22 -4.09 -0.47
N ARG A 88 -42.86 -5.37 -0.31
CA ARG A 88 -43.74 -6.50 -0.70
C ARG A 88 -45.01 -6.56 0.16
N SER A 89 -44.89 -6.34 1.48
CA SER A 89 -46.05 -6.25 2.37
C SER A 89 -46.95 -5.08 1.98
N PHE A 90 -46.36 -3.89 1.82
CA PHE A 90 -47.07 -2.69 1.41
C PHE A 90 -47.79 -2.85 0.07
N SER A 91 -47.13 -3.44 -0.93
CA SER A 91 -47.72 -3.73 -2.24
C SER A 91 -48.92 -4.68 -2.15
N LYS A 92 -48.91 -5.60 -1.18
CA LYS A 92 -50.02 -6.52 -0.90
C LYS A 92 -51.17 -5.80 -0.19
N ASP A 93 -50.85 -4.93 0.77
CA ASP A 93 -51.83 -4.16 1.55
C ASP A 93 -52.56 -3.10 0.70
N VAL A 94 -51.85 -2.48 -0.25
CA VAL A 94 -52.40 -1.50 -1.21
C VAL A 94 -53.27 -2.15 -2.30
N ARG A 95 -53.11 -3.45 -2.55
CA ARG A 95 -53.83 -4.17 -3.62
C ARG A 95 -55.33 -4.36 -3.36
N HIS A 96 -55.82 -4.14 -2.13
CA HIS A 96 -57.17 -4.56 -1.73
C HIS A 96 -58.01 -3.53 -0.95
N LEU A 97 -57.64 -2.25 -0.88
CA LEU A 97 -58.36 -1.32 -0.01
C LEU A 97 -58.84 -0.04 -0.72
N LYS A 98 -60.12 0.30 -0.48
CA LYS A 98 -60.67 1.63 -0.75
C LYS A 98 -60.01 2.64 0.20
N PRO A 99 -59.79 3.90 -0.22
CA PRO A 99 -59.07 4.87 0.60
C PRO A 99 -59.94 5.28 1.79
N ASP A 100 -59.56 4.86 2.99
CA ASP A 100 -60.00 5.46 4.26
C ASP A 100 -58.85 6.27 4.85
N LEU A 101 -59.17 7.38 5.52
CA LEU A 101 -58.21 8.35 6.09
C LEU A 101 -57.15 7.68 6.98
N THR A 102 -57.51 6.60 7.66
CA THR A 102 -56.62 5.81 8.51
C THR A 102 -55.46 5.17 7.72
N MET A 103 -55.69 4.76 6.46
CA MET A 103 -54.65 4.20 5.60
C MET A 103 -53.72 5.29 5.05
N VAL A 104 -54.27 6.46 4.68
CA VAL A 104 -53.46 7.60 4.21
C VAL A 104 -52.49 8.05 5.31
N ASN A 105 -52.94 8.08 6.57
CA ASN A 105 -52.07 8.39 7.70
C ASN A 105 -51.00 7.30 7.96
N LYS A 106 -51.33 6.02 7.77
CA LYS A 106 -50.32 4.94 7.85
C LYS A 106 -49.27 5.04 6.74
N ILE A 107 -49.67 5.38 5.52
CA ILE A 107 -48.76 5.61 4.38
C ILE A 107 -47.85 6.80 4.69
N ARG A 108 -48.41 7.89 5.19
CA ARG A 108 -47.64 9.08 5.58
C ARG A 108 -46.58 8.75 6.63
N ASN A 109 -46.98 8.07 7.72
CA ASN A 109 -46.05 7.71 8.79
C ASN A 109 -44.94 6.77 8.30
N THR A 110 -45.28 5.80 7.44
CA THR A 110 -44.26 4.90 6.86
C THR A 110 -43.31 5.62 5.91
N ILE A 111 -43.78 6.61 5.15
CA ILE A 111 -42.90 7.47 4.33
C ILE A 111 -41.98 8.31 5.22
N GLU A 112 -42.51 8.95 6.26
CA GLU A 112 -41.71 9.74 7.21
C GLU A 112 -40.65 8.88 7.92
N GLU A 113 -40.97 7.64 8.30
CA GLU A 113 -40.00 6.67 8.86
C GLU A 113 -38.92 6.27 7.85
N ILE A 114 -39.30 6.05 6.58
CA ILE A 114 -38.35 5.73 5.50
C ILE A 114 -37.42 6.93 5.27
N GLU A 115 -37.95 8.15 5.21
CA GLU A 115 -37.18 9.37 5.02
C GLU A 115 -36.18 9.59 6.16
N GLN A 116 -36.60 9.40 7.41
CA GLN A 116 -35.71 9.49 8.57
C GLN A 116 -34.62 8.42 8.55
N THR A 117 -34.96 7.20 8.12
CA THR A 117 -33.97 6.12 7.98
C THR A 117 -32.95 6.41 6.87
N ILE A 118 -33.41 6.98 5.75
CA ILE A 118 -32.52 7.41 4.65
C ILE A 118 -31.62 8.55 5.12
N TYR A 119 -32.18 9.54 5.82
CA TYR A 119 -31.42 10.67 6.34
C TYR A 119 -30.32 10.22 7.31
N THR A 120 -30.68 9.42 8.31
CA THR A 120 -29.72 8.89 9.30
C THR A 120 -28.65 8.00 8.66
N SER A 121 -29.02 7.18 7.67
CA SER A 121 -28.05 6.37 6.93
C SER A 121 -27.09 7.23 6.10
N LYS A 122 -27.60 8.27 5.44
CA LYS A 122 -26.79 9.20 4.64
C LYS A 122 -25.82 9.97 5.53
N GLU A 123 -26.30 10.42 6.68
CA GLU A 123 -25.48 11.15 7.65
C GLU A 123 -24.40 10.27 8.28
N ALA A 124 -24.74 9.02 8.66
CA ALA A 124 -23.75 8.06 9.13
C ALA A 124 -22.68 7.76 8.05
N SER A 125 -23.09 7.64 6.78
CA SER A 125 -22.16 7.44 5.67
C SER A 125 -21.26 8.66 5.46
N ARG A 126 -21.80 9.88 5.59
CA ARG A 126 -21.03 11.14 5.50
C ARG A 126 -19.97 11.22 6.59
N LEU A 127 -20.34 10.95 7.84
CA LEU A 127 -19.40 10.98 8.96
C LEU A 127 -18.28 9.94 8.79
N LYS A 128 -18.62 8.72 8.34
CA LYS A 128 -17.59 7.70 8.09
C LYS A 128 -16.67 8.08 6.93
N TYR A 129 -17.21 8.74 5.90
CA TYR A 129 -16.40 9.25 4.80
C TYR A 129 -15.43 10.35 5.26
N GLU A 130 -15.87 11.27 6.11
CA GLU A 130 -15.02 12.33 6.68
C GLU A 130 -13.91 11.75 7.57
N GLU A 131 -14.22 10.75 8.39
CA GLU A 131 -13.25 10.02 9.20
C GLU A 131 -12.18 9.36 8.31
N LEU A 132 -12.60 8.64 7.27
CA LEU A 132 -11.69 7.98 6.34
C LEU A 132 -10.81 8.96 5.56
N ILE A 133 -11.33 10.13 5.15
CA ILE A 133 -10.51 11.18 4.53
C ILE A 133 -9.45 11.69 5.51
N ALA A 134 -9.82 11.90 6.77
CA ALA A 134 -8.88 12.38 7.78
C ALA A 134 -7.76 11.36 8.02
N GLU A 135 -8.12 10.07 8.11
CA GLU A 135 -7.18 8.95 8.24
C GLU A 135 -6.28 8.81 7.00
N GLU A 136 -6.84 8.87 5.78
CA GLU A 136 -6.08 8.84 4.53
C GLU A 136 -5.06 9.98 4.45
N ARG A 137 -5.45 11.20 4.85
CA ARG A 137 -4.53 12.35 4.93
C ARG A 137 -3.41 12.12 5.93
N LEU A 138 -3.73 11.56 7.11
CA LEU A 138 -2.73 11.31 8.16
C LEU A 138 -1.72 10.26 7.70
N LEU A 139 -2.19 9.13 7.16
CA LEU A 139 -1.33 8.08 6.63
C LEU A 139 -0.51 8.56 5.42
N SER A 140 -1.11 9.37 4.54
CA SER A 140 -0.37 9.97 3.42
C SER A 140 0.78 10.86 3.89
N ASN A 141 0.56 11.66 4.94
CA ASN A 141 1.61 12.47 5.55
C ASN A 141 2.69 11.61 6.19
N GLU A 142 2.32 10.50 6.84
CA GLU A 142 3.27 9.57 7.45
C GLU A 142 4.13 8.86 6.39
N VAL A 143 3.51 8.37 5.32
CA VAL A 143 4.22 7.78 4.18
C VAL A 143 5.15 8.79 3.54
N GLN A 144 4.72 10.04 3.35
CA GLN A 144 5.58 11.09 2.82
C GLN A 144 6.76 11.36 3.75
N ALA A 145 6.53 11.48 5.06
CA ALA A 145 7.60 11.70 6.03
C ALA A 145 8.60 10.55 6.07
N LEU A 146 8.14 9.30 5.94
CA LEU A 146 9.01 8.14 5.83
C LEU A 146 9.78 8.13 4.50
N SER A 147 9.15 8.50 3.39
CA SER A 147 9.81 8.65 2.09
C SER A 147 10.92 9.70 2.17
N ASP A 148 10.63 10.89 2.70
CA ASP A 148 11.60 11.96 2.89
C ASP A 148 12.79 11.50 3.76
N LYS A 149 12.51 10.69 4.78
CA LYS A 149 13.54 10.10 5.65
C LYS A 149 14.41 9.10 4.91
N ILE A 150 13.83 8.27 4.04
CA ILE A 150 14.55 7.32 3.18
C ILE A 150 15.42 8.08 2.17
N ASP A 151 14.90 9.15 1.57
CA ASP A 151 15.65 9.98 0.63
C ASP A 151 16.81 10.70 1.32
N LEU A 152 16.59 11.21 2.54
CA LEU A 152 17.63 11.78 3.39
C LEU A 152 18.72 10.75 3.75
N TRP A 153 18.33 9.51 4.06
CA TRP A 153 19.29 8.43 4.31
C TRP A 153 20.04 8.02 3.06
N SER A 154 19.37 8.02 1.90
CA SER A 154 19.97 7.67 0.61
C SER A 154 20.97 8.72 0.12
N THR A 155 20.77 9.99 0.50
CA THR A 155 21.68 11.10 0.20
C THR A 155 22.82 11.24 1.22
N GLN A 156 22.69 10.65 2.42
CA GLN A 156 23.79 10.58 3.39
C GLN A 156 24.80 9.48 3.02
N ARG A 157 25.90 9.86 2.38
CA ARG A 157 27.09 8.98 2.31
C ARG A 157 27.71 8.81 3.71
N PRO A 158 28.29 7.64 4.04
CA PRO A 158 29.04 7.47 5.27
C PRO A 158 30.32 8.33 5.20
N GLY A 159 30.35 9.46 5.91
CA GLY A 159 31.54 10.30 6.03
C GLY A 159 31.31 11.81 6.25
N GLN A 160 30.11 12.34 6.02
CA GLN A 160 29.84 13.76 6.31
C GLN A 160 29.27 13.95 7.71
N GLN A 161 30.16 14.20 8.66
CA GLN A 161 29.78 14.77 9.95
C GLN A 161 29.18 16.15 9.74
N ARG A 162 27.99 16.38 10.31
CA ARG A 162 27.28 17.66 10.31
C ARG A 162 28.13 18.71 11.05
N THR A 163 28.55 19.76 10.35
CA THR A 163 28.78 21.05 10.99
C THR A 163 27.44 21.78 11.02
N GLU A 164 26.90 21.94 12.21
CA GLU A 164 25.73 22.78 12.49
C GLU A 164 25.99 24.19 11.94
N SER A 165 25.24 24.58 10.92
CA SER A 165 25.07 25.99 10.57
C SER A 165 23.59 26.26 10.37
N VAL A 166 23.13 27.26 11.12
CA VAL A 166 21.77 27.77 11.24
C VAL A 166 21.21 28.16 9.86
N PRO A 167 19.91 27.93 9.57
CA PRO A 167 19.32 28.28 8.28
C PRO A 167 19.02 29.78 8.19
N PRO A 168 19.20 30.44 7.02
CA PRO A 168 18.64 31.76 6.80
C PRO A 168 17.17 31.64 6.37
N PRO A 169 16.32 32.64 6.68
CA PRO A 169 14.93 32.66 6.26
C PRO A 169 14.83 33.27 4.86
N SER A 170 14.12 32.62 3.93
CA SER A 170 13.18 33.29 3.03
C SER A 170 12.59 32.33 1.99
N SER A 171 11.26 32.28 2.00
CA SER A 171 10.38 32.41 0.84
C SER A 171 10.94 31.99 -0.51
N ALA A 172 10.74 30.72 -0.84
CA ALA A 172 10.08 30.34 -2.09
C ALA A 172 9.68 28.87 -1.94
N ARG A 173 8.37 28.62 -1.74
CA ARG A 173 7.79 27.33 -2.10
C ARG A 173 7.92 27.20 -3.62
N LYS A 174 9.09 26.75 -4.08
CA LYS A 174 9.21 26.13 -5.38
C LYS A 174 8.58 24.76 -5.21
N PHE A 175 7.49 24.55 -5.94
CA PHE A 175 6.89 23.25 -6.15
C PHE A 175 8.01 22.34 -6.66
N ASP A 176 8.57 21.52 -5.76
CA ASP A 176 9.62 20.59 -6.15
C ASP A 176 8.96 19.51 -6.99
N ASN A 177 9.30 19.54 -8.27
CA ASN A 177 8.78 18.68 -9.31
C ASN A 177 9.52 17.35 -9.23
N SER A 178 9.33 16.59 -8.15
CA SER A 178 9.78 15.21 -7.99
C SER A 178 8.91 14.24 -8.82
N ASN A 179 8.71 14.57 -10.10
CA ASN A 179 7.94 13.79 -11.07
C ASN A 179 8.79 12.75 -11.81
N SER A 180 9.95 12.34 -11.28
CA SER A 180 10.87 11.46 -11.99
C SER A 180 10.45 9.98 -12.04
N ASN A 181 9.35 9.60 -11.37
CA ASN A 181 8.85 8.20 -11.33
C ASN A 181 7.34 8.05 -11.57
N LEU A 182 6.61 9.12 -11.91
CA LEU A 182 5.18 9.02 -12.18
C LEU A 182 4.92 8.66 -13.64
N LEU A 183 3.96 7.75 -13.88
CA LEU A 183 3.55 7.36 -15.22
C LEU A 183 3.09 8.60 -16.01
N PRO A 184 3.50 8.78 -17.28
CA PRO A 184 3.12 9.94 -18.09
C PRO A 184 1.62 10.20 -18.13
N GLU A 185 0.80 9.15 -18.10
CA GLU A 185 -0.68 9.24 -18.11
C GLU A 185 -1.26 9.74 -16.78
N ILE A 186 -0.55 9.56 -15.66
CA ILE A 186 -0.94 10.14 -14.37
C ILE A 186 -0.63 11.63 -14.38
N ILE A 187 0.54 12.02 -14.89
CA ILE A 187 0.94 13.42 -15.03
C ILE A 187 -0.01 14.16 -15.99
N GLU A 188 -0.39 13.53 -17.11
CA GLU A 188 -1.36 14.08 -18.06
C GLU A 188 -2.74 14.28 -17.41
N TYR A 189 -3.17 13.33 -16.57
CA TYR A 189 -4.44 13.44 -15.84
C TYR A 189 -4.42 14.56 -14.78
N ASP A 190 -3.37 14.65 -13.98
CA ASP A 190 -3.25 15.67 -12.94
C ASP A 190 -3.12 17.07 -13.55
N ARG A 191 -2.38 17.20 -14.66
CA ARG A 191 -2.30 18.43 -15.44
C ARG A 191 -3.66 18.83 -16.01
N PHE A 192 -4.38 17.88 -16.60
CA PHE A 192 -5.71 18.13 -17.15
C PHE A 192 -6.69 18.64 -16.07
N LEU A 193 -6.67 18.04 -14.87
CA LEU A 193 -7.48 18.52 -13.75
C LEU A 193 -7.10 19.93 -13.30
N LEU A 194 -5.80 20.24 -13.24
CA LEU A 194 -5.31 21.54 -12.81
C LEU A 194 -5.66 22.64 -13.83
N GLU A 195 -5.57 22.35 -15.12
CA GLU A 195 -5.82 23.31 -16.21
C GLU A 195 -7.32 23.51 -16.51
N GLN A 196 -8.13 22.45 -16.38
CA GLN A 196 -9.53 22.43 -16.83
C GLN A 196 -10.56 22.54 -15.69
N GLY A 197 -10.15 22.95 -14.48
CA GLY A 197 -11.10 23.28 -13.41
C GLY A 197 -11.54 22.10 -12.54
N GLY A 198 -10.66 21.12 -12.33
CA GLY A 198 -10.86 20.01 -11.40
C GLY A 198 -11.82 18.92 -11.92
N MET A 199 -12.34 18.12 -11.00
CA MET A 199 -13.16 16.95 -11.33
C MET A 199 -14.54 17.29 -11.91
N THR A 200 -14.98 18.54 -11.76
CA THR A 200 -16.29 19.01 -12.21
C THR A 200 -16.21 20.01 -13.36
N GLY A 201 -15.02 20.34 -13.88
CA GLY A 201 -14.88 21.24 -15.03
C GLY A 201 -15.32 22.68 -14.76
N ASN A 202 -15.09 23.19 -13.54
CA ASN A 202 -15.63 24.47 -13.03
C ASN A 202 -17.15 24.54 -12.87
N TRP A 203 -17.88 23.42 -12.99
CA TRP A 203 -19.29 23.37 -12.62
C TRP A 203 -19.43 23.08 -11.12
N ASP A 204 -20.49 23.60 -10.51
CA ASP A 204 -20.85 23.21 -9.15
C ASP A 204 -21.37 21.76 -9.12
N ASP A 205 -21.37 21.16 -7.93
CA ASP A 205 -21.73 19.75 -7.75
C ASP A 205 -23.19 19.45 -8.16
N TYR A 206 -24.08 20.44 -8.05
CA TYR A 206 -25.49 20.28 -8.37
C TYR A 206 -25.71 20.23 -9.89
N ASP A 207 -25.14 21.20 -10.61
CA ASP A 207 -25.22 21.32 -12.05
C ASP A 207 -24.48 20.15 -12.72
N HIS A 208 -23.30 19.80 -12.22
CA HIS A 208 -22.53 18.66 -12.69
C HIS A 208 -23.28 17.34 -12.45
N GLY A 209 -23.85 17.14 -11.26
CA GLY A 209 -24.66 15.96 -10.94
C GLY A 209 -25.91 15.84 -11.81
N THR A 210 -26.57 16.96 -12.08
CA THR A 210 -27.74 17.03 -12.97
C THR A 210 -27.38 16.70 -14.42
N PHE A 211 -26.28 17.25 -14.92
CA PHE A 211 -25.73 16.92 -16.24
C PHE A 211 -25.44 15.43 -16.38
N LEU A 212 -24.74 14.82 -15.40
CA LEU A 212 -24.42 13.38 -15.43
C LEU A 212 -25.67 12.50 -15.44
N ARG A 213 -26.68 12.86 -14.64
CA ARG A 213 -27.95 12.14 -14.59
C ARG A 213 -28.66 12.12 -15.94
N ILE A 214 -28.75 13.27 -16.60
CA ILE A 214 -29.40 13.42 -17.91
C ILE A 214 -28.58 12.71 -18.99
N ARG A 215 -27.26 12.90 -18.99
CA ARG A 215 -26.35 12.24 -19.93
C ARG A 215 -26.45 10.71 -19.85
N ASN A 216 -26.50 10.15 -18.64
CA ASN A 216 -26.67 8.71 -18.42
C ASN A 216 -28.03 8.19 -18.91
N LYS A 217 -29.09 8.98 -18.76
CA LYS A 217 -30.43 8.67 -19.29
C LYS A 217 -30.42 8.57 -20.82
N TYR A 218 -29.71 9.46 -21.50
CA TYR A 218 -29.65 9.50 -22.97
C TYR A 218 -28.47 8.75 -23.59
N LYS A 219 -27.61 8.11 -22.77
CA LYS A 219 -26.40 7.41 -23.23
C LYS A 219 -25.51 8.26 -24.16
N GLY A 220 -25.53 9.58 -24.01
CA GLY A 220 -24.76 10.52 -24.84
C GLY A 220 -25.32 10.80 -26.24
N GLN A 221 -26.61 10.54 -26.51
CA GLN A 221 -27.28 10.92 -27.77
C GLN A 221 -27.63 12.41 -27.79
N ASP A 222 -27.64 13.04 -28.98
CA ASP A 222 -27.79 14.50 -29.17
C ASP A 222 -29.05 15.12 -28.52
N LYS A 223 -30.10 14.32 -28.31
CA LYS A 223 -31.33 14.75 -27.60
C LYS A 223 -31.11 15.12 -26.13
N PHE A 224 -29.94 14.81 -25.56
CA PHE A 224 -29.64 15.12 -24.16
C PHE A 224 -29.44 16.63 -23.92
N ILE A 225 -28.98 17.38 -24.92
CA ILE A 225 -28.70 18.82 -24.78
C ILE A 225 -30.00 19.58 -24.48
N ASP A 226 -31.09 19.23 -25.19
CA ASP A 226 -32.38 19.90 -25.02
C ASP A 226 -32.99 19.62 -23.64
N ASP A 227 -32.84 18.39 -23.12
CA ASP A 227 -33.23 18.05 -21.75
C ASP A 227 -32.35 18.77 -20.72
N CYS A 228 -31.03 18.87 -20.94
CA CYS A 228 -30.13 19.59 -20.04
C CYS A 228 -30.51 21.07 -19.89
N ILE A 229 -30.90 21.74 -20.98
CA ILE A 229 -31.36 23.14 -20.93
C ILE A 229 -32.61 23.28 -20.04
N GLY A 230 -33.53 22.30 -20.06
CA GLY A 230 -34.74 22.31 -19.25
C GLY A 230 -34.49 22.12 -17.74
N PHE A 231 -33.42 21.42 -17.36
CA PHE A 231 -33.08 21.12 -15.97
C PHE A 231 -31.93 21.96 -15.40
N LEU A 232 -31.19 22.69 -16.24
CA LEU A 232 -30.10 23.58 -15.87
C LEU A 232 -30.41 25.01 -16.32
N PRO A 233 -31.33 25.72 -15.63
CA PRO A 233 -31.78 27.05 -16.04
C PRO A 233 -30.68 28.11 -15.99
N THR A 234 -29.57 27.84 -15.29
CA THR A 234 -28.40 28.73 -15.16
C THR A 234 -27.36 28.51 -16.25
N LYS A 235 -27.53 27.51 -17.13
CA LYS A 235 -26.56 27.13 -18.15
C LYS A 235 -27.13 27.26 -19.55
N THR A 236 -26.34 27.83 -20.45
CA THR A 236 -26.69 27.98 -21.87
C THR A 236 -26.40 26.68 -22.64
N ARG A 237 -27.01 26.55 -23.83
CA ARG A 237 -26.75 25.43 -24.75
C ARG A 237 -25.26 25.26 -25.04
N ASP A 238 -24.57 26.37 -25.27
CA ASP A 238 -23.15 26.37 -25.62
C ASP A 238 -22.29 25.91 -24.44
N GLN A 239 -22.58 26.38 -23.22
CA GLN A 239 -21.90 25.92 -22.00
C GLN A 239 -22.10 24.42 -21.74
N ILE A 240 -23.30 23.89 -21.99
CA ILE A 240 -23.57 22.45 -21.85
C ILE A 240 -22.77 21.65 -22.89
N ASN A 241 -22.62 22.18 -24.11
CA ASN A 241 -21.89 21.53 -25.18
C ASN A 241 -20.37 21.55 -24.94
N GLU A 242 -19.82 22.68 -24.47
CA GLU A 242 -18.44 22.79 -24.00
C GLU A 242 -18.16 21.79 -22.88
N HIS A 243 -19.09 21.67 -21.92
CA HIS A 243 -18.97 20.73 -20.82
C HIS A 243 -19.03 19.26 -21.27
N GLU A 244 -19.82 18.91 -22.27
CA GLU A 244 -19.81 17.56 -22.86
C GLU A 244 -18.51 17.25 -23.58
N GLN A 245 -17.93 18.22 -24.30
CA GLN A 245 -16.63 18.04 -24.94
C GLN A 245 -15.54 17.83 -23.90
N TRP A 246 -15.51 18.66 -22.86
CA TRP A 246 -14.63 18.49 -21.70
C TRP A 246 -14.84 17.12 -21.05
N TYR A 247 -16.09 16.70 -20.80
CA TYR A 247 -16.38 15.45 -20.13
C TYR A 247 -15.95 14.22 -20.96
N ARG A 248 -16.09 14.28 -22.29
CA ARG A 248 -15.55 13.25 -23.19
C ARG A 248 -14.02 13.15 -23.11
N GLN A 249 -13.34 14.29 -23.08
CA GLN A 249 -11.88 14.34 -22.92
C GLN A 249 -11.46 13.80 -21.55
N PHE A 250 -12.14 14.22 -20.49
CA PHE A 250 -11.95 13.73 -19.12
C PHE A 250 -12.09 12.21 -19.05
N LEU A 251 -13.13 11.63 -19.66
CA LEU A 251 -13.33 10.18 -19.70
C LEU A 251 -12.20 9.45 -20.44
N SER A 252 -11.68 10.03 -21.52
CA SER A 252 -10.56 9.46 -22.27
C SER A 252 -9.28 9.44 -21.43
N ILE A 253 -8.91 10.57 -20.85
CA ILE A 253 -7.69 10.72 -20.04
C ILE A 253 -7.79 9.89 -18.75
N SER A 254 -8.95 9.88 -18.09
CA SER A 254 -9.23 9.04 -16.93
C SER A 254 -9.08 7.55 -17.25
N ASN A 255 -9.57 7.11 -18.42
CA ASN A 255 -9.38 5.72 -18.86
C ASN A 255 -7.91 5.40 -19.17
N LYS A 256 -7.15 6.30 -19.81
CA LYS A 256 -5.72 6.12 -20.04
C LYS A 256 -4.97 5.95 -18.72
N ARG A 257 -5.21 6.84 -17.74
CA ARG A 257 -4.66 6.74 -16.38
C ARG A 257 -4.99 5.39 -15.73
N ARG A 258 -6.26 4.97 -15.79
CA ARG A 258 -6.71 3.68 -15.23
C ARG A 258 -5.99 2.49 -15.87
N LEU A 259 -5.81 2.51 -17.20
CA LEU A 259 -5.12 1.44 -17.92
C LEU A 259 -3.62 1.43 -17.62
N ALA A 260 -2.98 2.59 -17.55
CA ALA A 260 -1.57 2.73 -17.20
C ALA A 260 -1.29 2.17 -15.79
N LEU A 261 -2.12 2.55 -14.81
CA LEU A 261 -2.03 2.02 -13.44
C LEU A 261 -2.27 0.50 -13.37
N LYS A 262 -3.16 -0.03 -14.23
CA LYS A 262 -3.39 -1.48 -14.32
C LYS A 262 -2.15 -2.19 -14.85
N ARG A 263 -1.58 -1.72 -15.96
CA ARG A 263 -0.36 -2.28 -16.57
C ARG A 263 0.83 -2.23 -15.60
N TRP A 264 1.06 -1.09 -14.97
CA TRP A 264 2.13 -0.93 -13.99
C TRP A 264 2.01 -1.91 -12.83
N ARG A 265 0.79 -2.18 -12.35
CA ARG A 265 0.56 -3.22 -11.33
C ARG A 265 0.89 -4.62 -11.85
N GLU A 266 0.42 -4.96 -13.05
CA GLU A 266 0.68 -6.26 -13.68
C GLU A 266 2.18 -6.50 -13.90
N GLU A 267 2.91 -5.50 -14.42
CA GLU A 267 4.36 -5.58 -14.63
C GLU A 267 5.12 -5.75 -13.31
N ARG A 268 4.72 -5.00 -12.27
CA ARG A 268 5.34 -5.11 -10.95
C ARG A 268 5.10 -6.47 -10.31
N ASP A 269 3.90 -7.03 -10.47
CA ASP A 269 3.56 -8.34 -9.89
C ASP A 269 4.27 -9.47 -10.67
N GLN A 270 4.39 -9.37 -12.00
CA GLN A 270 5.21 -10.29 -12.81
C GLN A 270 6.69 -10.23 -12.43
N ALA A 271 7.27 -9.04 -12.27
CA ALA A 271 8.66 -8.90 -11.86
C ALA A 271 8.94 -9.56 -10.50
N LYS A 272 8.00 -9.45 -9.55
CA LYS A 272 8.10 -10.15 -8.26
C LYS A 272 8.06 -11.67 -8.42
N GLU A 273 7.19 -12.18 -9.28
CA GLU A 273 7.08 -13.62 -9.55
C GLU A 273 8.35 -14.16 -10.22
N THR A 274 8.93 -13.42 -11.16
CA THR A 274 10.22 -13.78 -11.78
C THR A 274 11.35 -13.81 -10.75
N ILE A 275 11.48 -12.79 -9.90
CA ILE A 275 12.50 -12.75 -8.84
C ILE A 275 12.33 -13.92 -7.86
N LEU A 276 11.08 -14.24 -7.49
CA LEU A 276 10.79 -15.36 -6.59
C LEU A 276 11.20 -16.69 -7.23
N HIS A 277 10.89 -16.88 -8.52
CA HIS A 277 11.25 -18.08 -9.27
C HIS A 277 12.77 -18.23 -9.43
N GLU A 278 13.48 -17.15 -9.75
CA GLU A 278 14.95 -17.14 -9.84
C GLU A 278 15.60 -17.47 -8.48
N ALA A 279 15.06 -16.93 -7.39
CA ALA A 279 15.52 -17.24 -6.04
C ALA A 279 15.29 -18.71 -5.65
N GLU A 280 14.16 -19.29 -6.05
CA GLU A 280 13.83 -20.71 -5.83
C GLU A 280 14.74 -21.64 -6.65
N GLN A 281 15.01 -21.30 -7.92
CA GLN A 281 15.97 -22.03 -8.74
C GLN A 281 17.38 -21.98 -8.14
N ALA A 282 17.85 -20.80 -7.73
CA ALA A 282 19.15 -20.64 -7.09
C ALA A 282 19.25 -21.45 -5.79
N HIS A 283 18.18 -21.49 -4.98
CA HIS A 283 18.12 -22.30 -3.77
C HIS A 283 18.25 -23.80 -4.07
N ASN A 284 17.54 -24.30 -5.09
CA ASN A 284 17.61 -25.69 -5.49
C ASN A 284 19.00 -26.07 -6.01
N THR A 285 19.63 -25.22 -6.81
CA THR A 285 21.01 -25.45 -7.29
C THR A 285 22.02 -25.49 -6.13
N ILE A 286 21.89 -24.60 -5.13
CA ILE A 286 22.75 -24.62 -3.94
C ILE A 286 22.57 -25.94 -3.17
N LYS A 287 21.33 -26.41 -3.02
CA LYS A 287 21.03 -27.67 -2.34
C LYS A 287 21.64 -28.88 -3.06
N GLU A 288 21.54 -28.94 -4.39
CA GLU A 288 22.15 -30.01 -5.19
C GLU A 288 23.68 -30.02 -5.08
N ILE A 289 24.32 -28.85 -5.06
CA ILE A 289 25.77 -28.73 -4.87
C ILE A 289 26.16 -29.25 -3.48
N ASP A 290 25.42 -28.87 -2.43
CA ASP A 290 25.71 -29.29 -1.05
C ASP A 290 25.55 -30.80 -0.87
N GLU A 291 24.50 -31.40 -1.44
CA GLU A 291 24.31 -32.85 -1.47
C GLU A 291 25.45 -33.57 -2.21
N THR A 292 25.96 -32.98 -3.30
CA THR A 292 27.07 -33.55 -4.06
C THR A 292 28.39 -33.49 -3.28
N ILE A 293 28.65 -32.37 -2.60
CA ILE A 293 29.82 -32.20 -1.73
C ILE A 293 29.78 -33.18 -0.57
N GLN A 294 28.62 -33.34 0.10
CA GLN A 294 28.48 -34.31 1.18
C GLN A 294 28.74 -35.74 0.72
N ARG A 295 28.16 -36.16 -0.43
CA ARG A 295 28.41 -37.50 -0.98
C ARG A 295 29.88 -37.73 -1.33
N ALA A 296 30.59 -36.72 -1.84
CA ALA A 296 32.02 -36.81 -2.12
C ALA A 296 32.85 -36.95 -0.84
N GLN A 297 32.52 -36.18 0.20
CA GLN A 297 33.18 -36.24 1.50
C GLN A 297 32.95 -37.60 2.20
N THR A 298 31.75 -38.17 2.14
CA THR A 298 31.46 -39.50 2.71
C THR A 298 32.29 -40.59 2.02
N LYS A 299 32.36 -40.59 0.69
CA LYS A 299 33.17 -41.56 -0.07
C LYS A 299 34.67 -41.45 0.23
N GLU A 300 35.19 -40.24 0.42
CA GLU A 300 36.59 -40.04 0.78
C GLU A 300 36.89 -40.52 2.21
N GLN A 301 35.98 -40.28 3.16
CA GLN A 301 36.12 -40.80 4.53
C GLN A 301 36.08 -42.34 4.58
N GLU A 302 35.28 -42.98 3.73
CA GLU A 302 35.24 -44.44 3.59
C GLU A 302 36.54 -44.99 2.99
N ARG A 303 37.13 -44.31 2.01
CA ARG A 303 38.43 -44.70 1.42
C ARG A 303 39.60 -44.58 2.39
N ILE A 304 39.61 -43.57 3.26
CA ILE A 304 40.67 -43.38 4.26
C ILE A 304 40.57 -44.41 5.40
N ARG A 305 39.38 -44.98 5.63
CA ARG A 305 39.13 -45.98 6.67
C ARG A 305 39.40 -47.43 6.24
N ALA A 306 39.50 -47.70 4.93
CA ALA A 306 39.80 -49.00 4.36
C ALA A 306 41.32 -49.18 4.17
#